data_AF-A0A2B7XV21-F1
#
_entry.id   AF-A0A2B7XV21-F1
#
_cell.length_a   1.000
_cell.length_b   1.000
_cell.length_c   1.000
_cell.angle_alpha   90.00
_cell.angle_beta   90.00
_cell.angle_gamma   90.00
#
_symmetry.space_group_name_H-M   'P 1'
#
loop_
_entity.id
_entity.type
_entity.pdbx_description
1 polymer ?
#
loop_
_entity_poly.entity_id
_entity_poly.type
_entity_poly.pdbx_seq_one_letter_code
_entity_poly.pdbx_strand_id
1 'polypeptide(L)'
;MDRYPSKKRALSPEVQETCIPHSNEPPIPSPTSTTYEEESTDFKLAILASLHPNHNEESLLEALLLSDGSVEQASATLKQHEAAPSKKRPTLSNIGYQSSLSSYISGTTPENTRPAKKLSLTKKTKTIYLYTPEDVEAHTPCSIIHNLLPPEQADALLRELLKEAATYERTTFQLFDKVVKSPHTFCFYVNGQDEVERQKAEFYYDGKKPEHVRCSTPEMLKACAQVEEAVNKEAQRRIQDFYPEQNKLKYQSPDSWKPNTAFVNCYAGPQENLGYHSDQLTYLGPRAIVGSLSLGVSREFRVRKIVAEDDEHCKDDGSLADAQGQISIHLPHNSLLVMHAEMQEEWKHSVAPARTIDMHPISKNTRINITYREYKEYLHPKLMPKCKCGVPAVLRCVQRKRENRGRYMWMCQTNYVPGKGGCSFFQWVEFDDNGLPPWVKATTDQKSRH
;
A
#
# COMPACT_ATOMS: atom_id res chain seq x y z
N MET A 1 52.42 -33.61 -6.34
CA MET A 1 51.45 -34.45 -7.07
C MET A 1 50.07 -33.83 -6.87
N ASP A 2 49.79 -32.64 -7.41
CA ASP A 2 49.59 -32.32 -8.85
C ASP A 2 48.22 -32.85 -9.32
N ARG A 3 47.30 -32.07 -9.92
CA ARG A 3 47.35 -30.66 -10.39
C ARG A 3 45.95 -30.03 -10.42
N TYR A 4 45.89 -28.72 -10.17
CA TYR A 4 44.84 -27.82 -10.68
C TYR A 4 45.17 -27.38 -12.12
N PRO A 5 44.20 -26.84 -12.87
CA PRO A 5 44.51 -25.68 -13.72
C PRO A 5 43.48 -24.56 -13.63
N SER A 6 43.94 -23.37 -13.24
CA SER A 6 43.25 -22.10 -13.49
C SER A 6 43.57 -21.56 -14.88
N LYS A 7 42.67 -20.78 -15.49
CA LYS A 7 42.96 -19.93 -16.65
C LYS A 7 42.56 -18.47 -16.38
N LYS A 8 43.56 -17.62 -16.16
CA LYS A 8 43.48 -16.17 -16.41
C LYS A 8 44.06 -15.90 -17.82
N ARG A 9 43.63 -14.83 -18.49
CA ARG A 9 44.30 -14.28 -19.70
C ARG A 9 44.61 -12.80 -19.48
N ALA A 10 45.71 -12.34 -20.04
CA ALA A 10 46.41 -11.12 -19.61
C ALA A 10 46.19 -9.89 -20.51
N LEU A 11 46.57 -8.73 -19.98
CA LEU A 11 46.72 -7.41 -20.61
C LEU A 11 48.11 -7.22 -21.25
N SER A 12 48.28 -6.08 -21.96
CA SER A 12 49.51 -5.33 -22.32
C SER A 12 49.75 -5.17 -23.84
N PRO A 13 50.49 -4.14 -24.32
CA PRO A 13 50.94 -2.88 -23.68
C PRO A 13 50.67 -1.58 -24.49
N GLU A 14 51.07 -0.43 -23.94
CA GLU A 14 51.12 0.92 -24.56
C GLU A 14 52.39 1.16 -25.40
N VAL A 15 52.37 2.18 -26.30
CA VAL A 15 53.55 2.97 -26.73
C VAL A 15 53.16 4.46 -26.95
N GLN A 16 54.09 5.35 -26.58
CA GLN A 16 54.13 6.83 -26.61
C GLN A 16 53.94 7.47 -28.02
N GLU A 17 53.30 8.66 -28.23
CA GLU A 17 53.45 10.04 -27.70
C GLU A 17 54.35 10.95 -28.58
N THR A 18 53.80 11.98 -29.24
CA THR A 18 54.50 13.19 -29.75
C THR A 18 53.54 14.38 -29.98
N CYS A 19 54.05 15.62 -29.86
CA CYS A 19 53.33 16.92 -29.87
C CYS A 19 54.15 18.00 -30.65
N ILE A 20 53.74 19.27 -30.89
CA ILE A 20 52.61 20.04 -30.32
C ILE A 20 51.67 20.73 -31.36
N PRO A 21 51.94 21.90 -31.98
CA PRO A 21 50.85 22.89 -32.11
C PRO A 21 50.51 23.40 -33.51
N HIS A 22 49.40 24.17 -33.54
CA HIS A 22 48.87 25.15 -34.50
C HIS A 22 47.51 24.74 -35.10
N SER A 23 46.48 25.57 -35.24
CA SER A 23 46.00 26.84 -34.65
C SER A 23 44.83 27.29 -35.54
N ASN A 24 43.72 27.73 -34.93
CA ASN A 24 42.62 28.53 -35.49
C ASN A 24 41.58 27.90 -36.45
N GLU A 25 40.34 28.33 -36.18
CA GLU A 25 39.07 28.32 -36.94
C GLU A 25 38.35 26.99 -37.27
N PRO A 26 37.09 26.81 -36.81
CA PRO A 26 36.24 25.69 -37.20
C PRO A 26 35.54 25.95 -38.55
N PRO A 27 35.39 24.93 -39.41
CA PRO A 27 34.70 25.06 -40.69
C PRO A 27 33.18 25.07 -40.55
N ILE A 28 32.51 25.79 -41.45
CA ILE A 28 31.05 25.84 -41.60
C ILE A 28 30.51 24.48 -42.09
N PRO A 29 29.54 23.85 -41.41
CA PRO A 29 28.81 22.70 -41.93
C PRO A 29 27.51 23.11 -42.66
N SER A 30 27.29 22.54 -43.83
CA SER A 30 26.03 22.58 -44.58
C SER A 30 24.96 21.65 -43.98
N PRO A 31 23.66 21.82 -44.33
CA PRO A 31 22.57 21.39 -43.45
C PRO A 31 22.06 19.98 -43.74
N THR A 32 22.21 19.05 -42.78
CA THR A 32 21.25 17.94 -42.54
C THR A 32 21.55 17.21 -41.23
N SER A 33 20.80 17.52 -40.18
CA SER A 33 20.26 16.54 -39.21
C SER A 33 19.44 17.28 -38.15
N THR A 34 18.11 17.23 -38.25
CA THR A 34 17.21 17.77 -37.21
C THR A 34 17.23 16.86 -35.99
N THR A 35 18.20 17.10 -35.09
CA THR A 35 18.09 16.66 -33.71
C THR A 35 16.97 17.46 -33.05
N TYR A 36 15.86 16.79 -32.75
CA TYR A 36 14.83 17.34 -31.88
C TYR A 36 15.43 17.48 -30.48
N GLU A 37 15.79 18.70 -30.08
CA GLU A 37 16.01 19.00 -28.68
C GLU A 37 14.66 18.86 -27.96
N GLU A 38 14.61 18.07 -26.89
CA GLU A 38 13.45 18.04 -26.00
C GLU A 38 13.39 19.37 -25.24
N GLU A 39 12.73 20.36 -25.83
CA GLU A 39 12.55 21.69 -25.23
C GLU A 39 12.01 21.59 -23.80
N SER A 40 12.63 22.33 -22.87
CA SER A 40 12.25 22.34 -21.46
C SER A 40 10.76 22.69 -21.27
N THR A 41 10.11 22.05 -20.30
CA THR A 41 8.72 22.32 -19.93
C THR A 41 8.46 23.82 -19.71
N ASP A 42 9.39 24.53 -19.07
CA ASP A 42 9.27 25.96 -18.78
C ASP A 42 9.22 26.82 -20.06
N PHE A 43 9.95 26.41 -21.11
CA PHE A 43 9.92 27.08 -22.42
C PHE A 43 8.59 26.86 -23.12
N LYS A 44 8.06 25.63 -23.07
CA LYS A 44 6.74 25.28 -23.62
C LYS A 44 5.59 25.98 -22.90
N LEU A 45 5.69 26.14 -21.58
CA LEU A 45 4.76 26.94 -20.79
C LEU A 45 4.83 28.43 -21.18
N ALA A 46 6.01 28.99 -21.38
CA ALA A 46 6.17 30.37 -21.83
C ALA A 46 5.56 30.62 -23.22
N ILE A 47 5.71 29.66 -24.15
CA ILE A 47 5.03 29.74 -25.46
C ILE A 47 3.51 29.68 -25.29
N LEU A 48 2.99 28.74 -24.50
CA LEU A 48 1.55 28.65 -24.23
C LEU A 48 0.99 29.90 -23.57
N ALA A 49 1.71 30.52 -22.62
CA ALA A 49 1.30 31.76 -21.96
C ALA A 49 1.24 32.95 -22.93
N SER A 50 2.14 32.99 -23.91
CA SER A 50 2.12 33.98 -25.00
C SER A 50 0.95 33.77 -25.97
N LEU A 51 0.59 32.51 -26.24
CA LEU A 51 -0.53 32.14 -27.12
C LEU A 51 -1.90 32.25 -26.44
N HIS A 52 -1.97 32.13 -25.11
CA HIS A 52 -3.19 32.07 -24.30
C HIS A 52 -3.13 32.98 -23.05
N PRO A 53 -3.09 34.32 -23.20
CA PRO A 53 -2.86 35.24 -22.09
C PRO A 53 -3.95 35.24 -21.00
N ASN A 54 -5.11 34.65 -21.29
CA ASN A 54 -6.27 34.58 -20.38
C ASN A 54 -6.21 33.39 -19.40
N HIS A 55 -5.27 32.46 -19.59
CA HIS A 55 -5.16 31.24 -18.80
C HIS A 55 -4.03 31.34 -17.75
N ASN A 56 -4.27 30.78 -16.55
CA ASN A 56 -3.24 30.72 -15.51
C ASN A 56 -2.23 29.59 -15.80
N GLU A 57 -1.05 29.69 -15.21
CA GLU A 57 0.06 28.74 -15.39
C GLU A 57 -0.34 27.27 -15.13
N GLU A 58 -1.21 27.04 -14.14
CA GLU A 58 -1.78 25.72 -13.84
C GLU A 58 -2.60 25.15 -15.01
N SER A 59 -3.46 25.95 -15.65
CA SER A 59 -4.25 25.53 -16.82
C SER A 59 -3.35 25.24 -18.04
N LEU A 60 -2.26 26.00 -18.20
CA LEU A 60 -1.32 25.83 -19.29
C LEU A 60 -0.48 24.55 -19.11
N LEU A 61 -0.07 24.27 -17.88
CA LEU A 61 0.62 23.04 -17.52
C LEU A 61 -0.30 21.82 -17.65
N GLU A 62 -1.56 21.93 -17.24
CA GLU A 62 -2.57 20.88 -17.46
C GLU A 62 -2.76 20.60 -18.97
N ALA A 63 -2.94 21.64 -19.79
CA ALA A 63 -3.05 21.49 -21.24
C ALA A 63 -1.80 20.86 -21.89
N LEU A 64 -0.60 21.21 -21.42
CA LEU A 64 0.66 20.65 -21.90
C LEU A 64 0.83 19.17 -21.50
N LEU A 65 0.42 18.80 -20.28
CA LEU A 65 0.42 17.42 -19.78
C LEU A 65 -0.61 16.54 -20.49
N LEU A 66 -1.79 17.09 -20.84
CA LEU A 66 -2.81 16.43 -21.66
C LEU A 66 -2.36 16.14 -23.10
N SER A 67 -1.32 16.84 -23.54
CA SER A 67 -0.83 16.86 -24.93
C SER A 67 0.49 16.11 -25.13
N ASP A 68 0.88 15.27 -24.16
CA ASP A 68 2.19 14.58 -24.10
C ASP A 68 3.38 15.53 -24.35
N GLY A 69 3.27 16.81 -23.95
CA GLY A 69 4.31 17.82 -24.15
C GLY A 69 4.31 18.52 -25.52
N SER A 70 3.29 18.36 -26.36
CA SER A 70 3.07 19.17 -27.58
C SER A 70 2.36 20.49 -27.26
N VAL A 71 2.97 21.60 -27.68
CA VAL A 71 2.43 22.95 -27.53
C VAL A 71 1.23 23.18 -28.47
N GLU A 72 1.25 22.55 -29.65
CA GLU A 72 0.24 22.68 -30.69
C GLU A 72 -1.10 22.05 -30.23
N GLN A 73 -1.03 20.85 -29.69
CA GLN A 73 -2.20 20.12 -29.17
C GLN A 73 -2.75 20.79 -27.90
N ALA A 74 -1.87 21.29 -27.02
CA ALA A 74 -2.27 22.02 -25.82
C ALA A 74 -3.00 23.32 -26.20
N SER A 75 -2.45 24.06 -27.17
CA SER A 75 -3.05 25.28 -27.72
C SER A 75 -4.39 25.02 -28.41
N ALA A 76 -4.56 23.90 -29.12
CA ALA A 76 -5.84 23.51 -29.71
C ALA A 76 -6.90 23.18 -28.63
N THR A 77 -6.50 22.51 -27.56
CA THR A 77 -7.38 22.13 -26.43
C THR A 77 -7.88 23.36 -25.68
N LEU A 78 -7.01 24.33 -25.41
CA LEU A 78 -7.38 25.60 -24.75
C LEU A 78 -8.42 26.38 -25.58
N LYS A 79 -8.25 26.48 -26.91
CA LYS A 79 -9.20 27.16 -27.81
C LYS A 79 -10.59 26.52 -27.85
N GLN A 80 -10.68 25.20 -27.68
CA GLN A 80 -11.98 24.52 -27.59
C GLN A 80 -12.70 24.86 -26.28
N HIS A 81 -11.96 25.12 -25.21
CA HIS A 81 -12.52 25.45 -23.90
C HIS A 81 -13.01 26.91 -23.80
N GLU A 82 -12.41 27.86 -24.54
CA GLU A 82 -12.90 29.24 -24.66
C GLU A 82 -14.26 29.34 -25.39
N ALA A 83 -14.62 28.35 -26.21
CA ALA A 83 -15.83 28.36 -27.05
C ALA A 83 -17.12 27.92 -26.33
N ALA A 84 -17.06 27.49 -25.07
CA ALA A 84 -18.20 26.99 -24.31
C ALA A 84 -18.70 27.99 -23.23
N PRO A 85 -20.03 28.22 -23.08
CA PRO A 85 -20.54 29.19 -22.11
C PRO A 85 -20.36 28.71 -20.66
N SER A 86 -19.57 29.45 -19.89
CA SER A 86 -19.13 29.06 -18.55
C SER A 86 -20.20 29.29 -17.46
N LYS A 87 -20.51 28.23 -16.69
CA LYS A 87 -21.17 28.36 -15.39
C LYS A 87 -20.12 28.62 -14.32
N LYS A 88 -20.26 29.72 -13.56
CA LYS A 88 -19.33 30.13 -12.50
C LYS A 88 -19.23 29.05 -11.40
N ARG A 89 -18.02 28.59 -11.09
CA ARG A 89 -17.71 27.84 -9.85
C ARG A 89 -17.39 28.82 -8.71
N PRO A 90 -17.76 28.53 -7.45
CA PRO A 90 -17.31 29.30 -6.30
C PRO A 90 -15.86 28.96 -5.95
N THR A 91 -15.11 29.97 -5.51
CA THR A 91 -13.72 29.84 -5.05
C THR A 91 -13.67 29.33 -3.62
N LEU A 92 -12.99 28.20 -3.39
CA LEU A 92 -12.55 27.76 -2.07
C LEU A 92 -11.02 27.65 -2.05
N SER A 93 -10.41 28.43 -1.16
CA SER A 93 -8.95 28.52 -0.98
C SER A 93 -8.44 27.47 0.00
N ASN A 94 -7.23 26.95 -0.27
CA ASN A 94 -6.40 26.14 0.62
C ASN A 94 -7.00 24.80 1.12
N ILE A 95 -6.82 23.75 0.32
CA ILE A 95 -6.03 22.54 0.62
C ILE A 95 -5.95 21.74 -0.69
N GLY A 96 -4.78 21.16 -1.00
CA GLY A 96 -4.47 20.56 -2.31
C GLY A 96 -5.22 19.25 -2.60
N TYR A 97 -6.49 19.34 -2.97
CA TYR A 97 -7.26 18.23 -3.52
C TYR A 97 -7.17 18.24 -5.05
N GLN A 98 -6.38 17.34 -5.62
CA GLN A 98 -6.27 17.14 -7.06
C GLN A 98 -7.52 16.40 -7.60
N SER A 99 -8.01 16.80 -8.77
CA SER A 99 -9.27 16.33 -9.37
C SER A 99 -9.25 14.86 -9.82
N SER A 100 -10.43 14.23 -9.87
CA SER A 100 -10.61 12.78 -10.12
C SER A 100 -10.26 12.34 -11.54
N LEU A 101 -9.95 11.05 -11.72
CA LEU A 101 -9.75 10.45 -13.05
C LEU A 101 -11.03 10.44 -13.91
N SER A 102 -12.20 10.56 -13.27
CA SER A 102 -13.51 10.48 -13.91
C SER A 102 -13.83 11.66 -14.85
N SER A 103 -13.22 12.84 -14.67
CA SER A 103 -13.32 13.94 -15.66
C SER A 103 -12.58 13.65 -16.97
N TYR A 104 -11.63 12.72 -16.98
CA TYR A 104 -10.76 12.46 -18.13
C TYR A 104 -11.24 11.29 -19.03
N ILE A 105 -12.29 10.57 -18.63
CA ILE A 105 -12.88 9.46 -19.42
C ILE A 105 -14.13 9.91 -20.19
N SER A 106 -14.78 11.01 -19.78
CA SER A 106 -16.03 11.51 -20.38
C SER A 106 -15.78 12.38 -21.63
N GLY A 107 -14.96 11.87 -22.56
CA GLY A 107 -14.54 12.55 -23.80
C GLY A 107 -15.02 11.90 -25.11
N THR A 108 -15.83 10.84 -25.04
CA THR A 108 -16.43 10.21 -26.22
C THR A 108 -17.95 10.39 -26.26
N THR A 109 -18.46 10.81 -27.41
CA THR A 109 -19.87 11.15 -27.65
C THR A 109 -20.80 9.95 -27.48
N PRO A 110 -22.01 10.14 -26.93
CA PRO A 110 -22.94 9.06 -26.62
C PRO A 110 -23.79 8.66 -27.83
N GLU A 111 -23.24 7.83 -28.73
CA GLU A 111 -24.06 7.04 -29.66
C GLU A 111 -23.62 5.56 -29.71
N ASN A 112 -24.62 4.68 -29.75
CA ASN A 112 -24.57 3.21 -29.77
C ASN A 112 -24.22 2.47 -28.48
N THR A 113 -25.29 2.02 -27.82
CA THR A 113 -25.36 1.06 -26.73
C THR A 113 -24.65 -0.27 -27.01
N ARG A 114 -23.52 -0.49 -26.32
CA ARG A 114 -23.02 -1.84 -25.94
C ARG A 114 -22.44 -1.78 -24.52
N PRO A 115 -22.53 -2.85 -23.71
CA PRO A 115 -22.05 -2.82 -22.33
C PRO A 115 -20.54 -2.56 -22.30
N ALA A 116 -20.13 -1.56 -21.53
CA ALA A 116 -18.72 -1.18 -21.39
C ALA A 116 -17.91 -2.37 -20.85
N LYS A 117 -17.02 -2.92 -21.68
CA LYS A 117 -15.97 -3.82 -21.21
C LYS A 117 -15.11 -3.02 -20.22
N LYS A 118 -14.89 -3.56 -19.02
CA LYS A 118 -13.92 -3.00 -18.05
C LYS A 118 -12.55 -2.88 -18.74
N LEU A 119 -12.19 -1.66 -19.15
CA LEU A 119 -10.89 -1.38 -19.73
C LEU A 119 -9.83 -1.58 -18.64
N SER A 120 -8.92 -2.52 -18.87
CA SER A 120 -7.79 -2.75 -17.97
C SER A 120 -6.90 -1.51 -18.00
N LEU A 121 -6.96 -0.69 -16.94
CA LEU A 121 -6.22 0.57 -16.82
C LEU A 121 -4.69 0.37 -16.77
N THR A 122 -4.23 -0.87 -16.62
CA THR A 122 -2.84 -1.22 -16.34
C THR A 122 -2.09 -1.57 -17.63
N LYS A 123 -1.70 -0.55 -18.41
CA LYS A 123 -0.58 -0.73 -19.34
C LYS A 123 0.68 -1.01 -18.51
N LYS A 124 1.39 -2.10 -18.84
CA LYS A 124 2.54 -2.62 -18.09
C LYS A 124 3.54 -1.48 -17.77
N THR A 125 4.06 -1.49 -16.53
CA THR A 125 5.10 -0.61 -15.92
C THR A 125 4.75 0.80 -15.38
N LYS A 126 3.57 1.42 -15.60
CA LYS A 126 3.26 2.73 -14.96
C LYS A 126 2.50 2.56 -13.63
N THR A 127 2.92 3.28 -12.58
CA THR A 127 2.16 3.41 -11.32
C THR A 127 0.95 4.30 -11.57
N ILE A 128 -0.24 3.83 -11.21
CA ILE A 128 -1.49 4.60 -11.26
C ILE A 128 -1.64 5.32 -9.92
N TYR A 129 -1.87 6.63 -9.94
CA TYR A 129 -2.12 7.42 -8.74
C TYR A 129 -3.62 7.68 -8.60
N LEU A 130 -4.19 7.32 -7.45
CA LEU A 130 -5.61 7.53 -7.14
C LEU A 130 -5.73 8.54 -6.00
N TYR A 131 -6.50 9.60 -6.26
CA TYR A 131 -6.63 10.75 -5.38
C TYR A 131 -8.01 10.87 -4.72
N THR A 132 -9.04 10.24 -5.31
CA THR A 132 -10.42 10.30 -4.80
C THR A 132 -10.87 8.97 -4.18
N PRO A 133 -11.74 8.99 -3.16
CA PRO A 133 -12.31 7.77 -2.57
C PRO A 133 -12.99 6.88 -3.62
N GLU A 134 -13.73 7.46 -4.56
CA GLU A 134 -14.48 6.74 -5.59
C GLU A 134 -13.53 5.99 -6.55
N ASP A 135 -12.46 6.65 -7.02
CA ASP A 135 -11.46 6.02 -7.86
C ASP A 135 -10.73 4.88 -7.11
N VAL A 136 -10.44 5.06 -5.81
CA VAL A 136 -9.81 4.04 -4.96
C VAL A 136 -10.69 2.82 -4.80
N GLU A 137 -11.98 2.99 -4.53
CA GLU A 137 -12.93 1.89 -4.31
C GLU A 137 -13.25 1.10 -5.57
N ALA A 138 -13.27 1.77 -6.73
CA ALA A 138 -13.50 1.13 -8.02
C ALA A 138 -12.34 0.22 -8.46
N HIS A 139 -11.12 0.52 -8.04
CA HIS A 139 -9.90 -0.15 -8.50
C HIS A 139 -9.19 -1.01 -7.44
N THR A 140 -9.55 -0.86 -6.15
CA THR A 140 -8.88 -1.54 -5.03
C THR A 140 -9.92 -2.09 -4.02
N PRO A 141 -9.52 -3.00 -3.13
CA PRO A 141 -10.36 -3.47 -2.02
C PRO A 141 -10.25 -2.55 -0.80
N CYS A 142 -10.16 -1.23 -1.03
CA CYS A 142 -9.99 -0.24 0.02
C CYS A 142 -11.00 0.89 -0.12
N SER A 143 -11.41 1.47 1.01
CA SER A 143 -12.18 2.72 1.12
C SER A 143 -11.37 3.77 1.87
N ILE A 144 -11.60 5.05 1.60
CA ILE A 144 -10.93 6.16 2.30
C ILE A 144 -11.95 7.12 2.88
N ILE A 145 -11.79 7.44 4.16
CA ILE A 145 -12.51 8.51 4.83
C ILE A 145 -11.49 9.59 5.22
N HIS A 146 -11.60 10.76 4.60
CA HIS A 146 -10.79 11.92 4.96
C HIS A 146 -11.40 12.65 6.16
N ASN A 147 -10.54 13.23 7.01
CA ASN A 147 -10.92 13.97 8.21
C ASN A 147 -11.84 13.17 9.16
N LEU A 148 -11.48 11.92 9.46
CA LEU A 148 -12.30 11.02 10.29
C LEU A 148 -12.60 11.65 11.67
N LEU A 149 -11.55 12.06 12.37
CA LEU A 149 -11.65 12.63 13.72
C LEU A 149 -11.88 14.14 13.65
N PRO A 150 -12.51 14.77 14.66
CA PRO A 150 -12.44 16.21 14.86
C PRO A 150 -10.97 16.71 14.85
N PRO A 151 -10.64 17.85 14.22
CA PRO A 151 -9.24 18.29 14.06
C PRO A 151 -8.47 18.39 15.38
N GLU A 152 -9.08 18.92 16.44
CA GLU A 152 -8.46 19.00 17.77
C GLU A 152 -8.13 17.62 18.36
N GLN A 153 -8.97 16.61 18.11
CA GLN A 153 -8.75 15.24 18.55
C GLN A 153 -7.64 14.56 17.73
N ALA A 154 -7.60 14.78 16.41
CA ALA A 154 -6.53 14.28 15.55
C ALA A 154 -5.16 14.86 15.96
N ASP A 155 -5.12 16.15 16.29
CA ASP A 155 -3.93 16.84 16.78
C ASP A 155 -3.52 16.37 18.18
N ALA A 156 -4.47 16.16 19.10
CA ALA A 156 -4.20 15.62 20.43
C ALA A 156 -3.59 14.21 20.36
N LEU A 157 -4.22 13.32 19.59
CA LEU A 157 -3.75 11.96 19.32
C LEU A 157 -2.36 11.95 18.68
N LEU A 158 -2.12 12.82 17.68
CA LEU A 158 -0.81 12.95 17.06
C LEU A 158 0.26 13.43 18.07
N ARG A 159 -0.05 14.43 18.91
CA ARG A 159 0.89 14.93 19.94
C ARG A 159 1.18 13.89 21.03
N GLU A 160 0.22 13.05 21.38
CA GLU A 160 0.42 11.93 22.31
C GLU A 160 1.33 10.86 21.67
N LEU A 161 0.98 10.39 20.48
CA LEU A 161 1.74 9.33 19.80
C LEU A 161 3.16 9.77 19.37
N LEU A 162 3.40 11.05 19.11
CA LEU A 162 4.76 11.54 18.88
C LEU A 162 5.66 11.45 20.13
N LYS A 163 5.10 11.55 21.34
CA LYS A 163 5.85 11.33 22.58
C LYS A 163 6.16 9.84 22.76
N GLU A 164 5.16 8.99 22.56
CA GLU A 164 5.32 7.54 22.59
C GLU A 164 6.36 7.05 21.57
N ALA A 165 6.30 7.57 20.34
CA ALA A 165 7.13 7.15 19.21
C ALA A 165 8.64 7.38 19.41
N ALA A 166 9.04 8.29 20.31
CA ALA A 166 10.43 8.47 20.72
C ALA A 166 11.04 7.22 21.39
N THR A 167 10.19 6.30 21.86
CA THR A 167 10.57 5.04 22.52
C THR A 167 10.25 3.80 21.69
N TYR A 168 9.90 3.97 20.40
CA TYR A 168 9.60 2.84 19.52
C TYR A 168 10.87 2.21 18.95
N GLU A 169 10.82 0.90 18.74
CA GLU A 169 11.97 0.12 18.31
C GLU A 169 11.85 -0.32 16.84
N ARG A 170 13.01 -0.62 16.24
CA ARG A 170 13.10 -1.23 14.90
C ARG A 170 13.35 -2.72 15.06
N THR A 171 12.32 -3.55 14.85
CA THR A 171 12.44 -5.01 14.93
C THR A 171 13.39 -5.58 13.87
N THR A 172 14.12 -6.62 14.25
CA THR A 172 14.92 -7.46 13.34
C THR A 172 14.26 -8.82 13.11
N PHE A 173 14.39 -9.34 11.90
CA PHE A 173 13.84 -10.63 11.48
C PHE A 173 14.76 -11.29 10.44
N GLN A 174 14.66 -12.60 10.28
CA GLN A 174 15.43 -13.36 9.30
C GLN A 174 14.67 -13.50 7.98
N LEU A 175 15.33 -13.18 6.87
CA LEU A 175 14.79 -13.32 5.52
C LEU A 175 15.90 -13.87 4.60
N PHE A 176 15.68 -15.05 4.00
CA PHE A 176 16.69 -15.79 3.22
C PHE A 176 18.04 -15.90 3.95
N ASP A 177 17.98 -16.32 5.22
CA ASP A 177 19.12 -16.49 6.14
C ASP A 177 19.97 -15.24 6.42
N LYS A 178 19.46 -14.07 6.03
CA LYS A 178 20.01 -12.77 6.42
C LYS A 178 19.14 -12.13 7.49
N VAL A 179 19.75 -11.67 8.57
CA VAL A 179 19.07 -10.83 9.56
C VAL A 179 18.93 -9.43 8.97
N VAL A 180 17.69 -9.01 8.76
CA VAL A 180 17.33 -7.67 8.29
C VAL A 180 16.65 -6.89 9.40
N LYS A 181 16.69 -5.56 9.31
CA LYS A 181 16.09 -4.63 10.27
C LYS A 181 15.01 -3.82 9.57
N SER A 182 13.84 -3.67 10.21
CA SER A 182 12.81 -2.77 9.70
C SER A 182 13.35 -1.35 9.60
N PRO A 183 13.11 -0.59 8.50
CA PRO A 183 13.60 0.78 8.40
C PRO A 183 12.78 1.76 9.25
N HIS A 184 11.49 1.51 9.47
CA HIS A 184 10.60 2.28 10.35
C HIS A 184 10.58 1.71 11.77
N THR A 185 10.14 2.50 12.76
CA THR A 185 9.88 2.05 14.14
C THR A 185 8.40 1.76 14.36
N PHE A 186 8.06 0.86 15.28
CA PHE A 186 6.67 0.64 15.69
C PHE A 186 6.54 0.20 17.14
N CYS A 187 5.31 0.22 17.66
CA CYS A 187 4.94 -0.45 18.89
C CYS A 187 3.55 -1.12 18.76
N PHE A 188 3.33 -2.18 19.55
CA PHE A 188 2.09 -2.94 19.57
C PHE A 188 1.25 -2.59 20.80
N TYR A 189 -0.02 -2.29 20.57
CA TYR A 189 -0.98 -1.82 21.58
C TYR A 189 -2.20 -2.75 21.64
N VAL A 190 -2.75 -2.90 22.85
CA VAL A 190 -4.02 -3.58 23.15
C VAL A 190 -4.82 -2.75 24.15
N ASN A 191 -6.14 -2.94 24.23
CA ASN A 191 -7.01 -1.97 24.91
C ASN A 191 -7.09 -2.16 26.44
N GLY A 192 -6.76 -3.36 26.96
CA GLY A 192 -6.72 -3.66 28.39
C GLY A 192 -5.31 -3.97 28.93
N GLN A 193 -5.05 -3.61 30.19
CA GLN A 193 -3.78 -3.95 30.84
C GLN A 193 -3.59 -5.47 31.01
N ASP A 194 -4.65 -6.20 31.35
CA ASP A 194 -4.62 -7.67 31.42
C ASP A 194 -4.31 -8.31 30.05
N GLU A 195 -4.75 -7.65 28.96
CA GLU A 195 -4.44 -8.07 27.60
C GLU A 195 -2.95 -7.89 27.27
N VAL A 196 -2.29 -6.86 27.82
CA VAL A 196 -0.83 -6.65 27.64
C VAL A 196 -0.05 -7.84 28.21
N GLU A 197 -0.42 -8.29 29.41
CA GLU A 197 0.21 -9.44 30.07
C GLU A 197 -0.08 -10.74 29.29
N ARG A 198 -1.34 -10.94 28.89
CA ARG A 198 -1.77 -12.10 28.09
C ARG A 198 -1.06 -12.16 26.73
N GLN A 199 -0.90 -11.03 26.03
CA GLN A 199 -0.17 -10.97 24.76
C GLN A 199 1.31 -11.34 24.93
N LYS A 200 1.99 -10.76 25.94
CA LYS A 200 3.39 -11.09 26.26
C LYS A 200 3.57 -12.55 26.68
N ALA A 201 2.63 -13.10 27.43
CA ALA A 201 2.71 -14.45 27.98
C ALA A 201 2.34 -15.53 26.95
N GLU A 202 1.32 -15.32 26.11
CA GLU A 202 0.64 -16.40 25.39
C GLU A 202 0.76 -16.31 23.86
N PHE A 203 0.97 -15.12 23.29
CA PHE A 203 0.98 -14.89 21.84
C PHE A 203 2.39 -14.95 21.23
N TYR A 204 2.41 -15.23 19.92
CA TYR A 204 3.63 -15.37 19.11
C TYR A 204 3.57 -14.51 17.85
N TYR A 205 4.65 -13.79 17.57
CA TYR A 205 4.87 -12.93 16.41
C TYR A 205 6.20 -13.29 15.77
N ASP A 206 6.20 -13.56 14.46
CA ASP A 206 7.39 -14.00 13.71
C ASP A 206 8.17 -15.15 14.38
N GLY A 207 7.45 -16.05 15.08
CA GLY A 207 8.00 -17.20 15.78
C GLY A 207 8.58 -16.93 17.18
N LYS A 208 8.51 -15.69 17.70
CA LYS A 208 8.92 -15.32 19.07
C LYS A 208 7.75 -14.71 19.87
N LYS A 209 7.86 -14.61 21.19
CA LYS A 209 6.89 -13.86 22.00
C LYS A 209 7.10 -12.35 21.81
N PRO A 210 6.06 -11.51 21.88
CA PRO A 210 6.22 -10.07 21.76
C PRO A 210 6.79 -9.49 23.06
N GLU A 211 7.91 -8.79 22.96
CA GLU A 211 8.59 -8.16 24.12
C GLU A 211 7.92 -6.81 24.47
N HIS A 212 7.57 -6.01 23.45
CA HIS A 212 7.11 -4.63 23.61
C HIS A 212 5.62 -4.47 23.25
N VAL A 213 4.75 -4.92 24.16
CA VAL A 213 3.30 -4.64 24.13
C VAL A 213 2.96 -3.57 25.17
N ARG A 214 2.10 -2.63 24.81
CA ARG A 214 1.59 -1.52 25.64
C ARG A 214 0.07 -1.51 25.70
N CYS A 215 -0.49 -0.84 26.70
CA CYS A 215 -1.92 -0.54 26.74
C CYS A 215 -2.20 0.69 25.85
N SER A 216 -3.29 0.68 25.09
CA SER A 216 -3.76 1.80 24.25
C SER A 216 -3.88 3.08 25.09
N THR A 217 -3.36 4.19 24.55
CA THR A 217 -3.38 5.48 25.25
C THR A 217 -4.79 6.10 25.29
N PRO A 218 -5.06 7.09 26.16
CA PRO A 218 -6.36 7.73 26.26
C PRO A 218 -6.90 8.30 24.92
N GLU A 219 -6.07 8.96 24.10
CA GLU A 219 -6.55 9.44 22.80
C GLU A 219 -6.72 8.30 21.78
N MET A 220 -5.91 7.25 21.84
CA MET A 220 -6.11 6.05 21.00
C MET A 220 -7.46 5.39 21.28
N LEU A 221 -7.85 5.27 22.55
CA LEU A 221 -9.13 4.69 22.96
C LEU A 221 -10.33 5.55 22.50
N LYS A 222 -10.23 6.88 22.59
CA LYS A 222 -11.25 7.81 22.07
C LYS A 222 -11.41 7.70 20.55
N ALA A 223 -10.30 7.58 19.81
CA ALA A 223 -10.33 7.38 18.36
C ALA A 223 -10.82 5.98 17.97
N CYS A 224 -10.54 4.97 18.79
CA CYS A 224 -10.92 3.57 18.57
C CYS A 224 -12.42 3.41 18.27
N ALA A 225 -13.30 4.07 19.05
CA ALA A 225 -14.75 4.00 18.85
C ALA A 225 -15.20 4.60 17.51
N GLN A 226 -14.63 5.74 17.08
CA GLN A 226 -14.94 6.36 15.79
C GLN A 226 -14.42 5.53 14.62
N VAL A 227 -13.26 4.88 14.79
CA VAL A 227 -12.72 3.91 13.81
C VAL A 227 -13.59 2.65 13.75
N GLU A 228 -14.08 2.13 14.89
CA GLU A 228 -15.00 0.98 14.95
C GLU A 228 -16.30 1.27 14.18
N GLU A 229 -16.95 2.40 14.46
CA GLU A 229 -18.19 2.80 13.78
C GLU A 229 -17.96 2.96 12.27
N ALA A 230 -16.92 3.70 11.87
CA ALA A 230 -16.61 3.97 10.48
C ALA A 230 -16.24 2.70 9.69
N VAL A 231 -15.41 1.81 10.25
CA VAL A 231 -15.04 0.54 9.59
C VAL A 231 -16.25 -0.38 9.43
N ASN A 232 -17.12 -0.49 10.44
CA ASN A 232 -18.34 -1.30 10.33
C ASN A 232 -19.30 -0.75 9.27
N LYS A 233 -19.49 0.57 9.22
CA LYS A 233 -20.32 1.24 8.21
C LYS A 233 -19.80 1.01 6.79
N GLU A 234 -18.50 1.20 6.57
CA GLU A 234 -17.88 0.97 5.26
C GLU A 234 -17.86 -0.50 4.86
N ALA A 235 -17.70 -1.43 5.81
CA ALA A 235 -17.79 -2.86 5.54
C ALA A 235 -19.20 -3.26 5.08
N GLN A 236 -20.26 -2.74 5.72
CA GLN A 236 -21.64 -2.96 5.31
C GLN A 236 -21.92 -2.38 3.92
N ARG A 237 -21.51 -1.13 3.68
CA ARG A 237 -21.65 -0.49 2.37
C ARG A 237 -20.89 -1.24 1.27
N ARG A 238 -19.68 -1.71 1.54
CA ARG A 238 -18.89 -2.52 0.59
C ARG A 238 -19.59 -3.81 0.19
N ILE A 239 -20.22 -4.49 1.15
CA ILE A 239 -21.04 -5.69 0.89
C ILE A 239 -22.24 -5.33 -0.02
N GLN A 240 -22.95 -4.25 0.29
CA GLN A 240 -24.12 -3.81 -0.46
C GLN A 240 -23.80 -3.36 -1.91
N ASP A 241 -22.75 -2.56 -2.09
CA ASP A 241 -22.47 -1.85 -3.35
C ASP A 241 -21.54 -2.64 -4.30
N PHE A 242 -20.62 -3.45 -3.76
CA PHE A 242 -19.52 -4.04 -4.55
C PHE A 242 -19.50 -5.58 -4.59
N TYR A 243 -20.07 -6.26 -3.59
CA TYR A 243 -19.97 -7.73 -3.53
C TYR A 243 -21.08 -8.43 -4.34
N PRO A 244 -20.81 -9.62 -4.91
CA PRO A 244 -21.82 -10.40 -5.61
C PRO A 244 -23.04 -10.66 -4.73
N GLU A 245 -24.23 -10.54 -5.32
CA GLU A 245 -25.51 -10.82 -4.65
C GLU A 245 -25.78 -9.97 -3.39
N GLN A 246 -25.04 -8.85 -3.22
CA GLN A 246 -25.10 -7.99 -2.03
C GLN A 246 -24.83 -8.74 -0.72
N ASN A 247 -24.03 -9.82 -0.79
CA ASN A 247 -23.79 -10.74 0.31
C ASN A 247 -22.30 -10.76 0.70
N LYS A 248 -22.02 -11.13 1.95
CA LYS A 248 -20.65 -11.24 2.46
C LYS A 248 -19.87 -12.30 1.69
N LEU A 249 -18.56 -12.12 1.56
CA LEU A 249 -17.69 -13.10 0.90
C LEU A 249 -17.63 -14.41 1.70
N LYS A 250 -17.36 -15.52 1.00
CA LYS A 250 -17.06 -16.78 1.65
C LYS A 250 -15.87 -16.62 2.60
N TYR A 251 -16.02 -17.14 3.82
CA TYR A 251 -15.09 -17.02 4.95
C TYR A 251 -15.08 -15.66 5.66
N GLN A 252 -15.87 -14.67 5.21
CA GLN A 252 -16.03 -13.40 5.93
C GLN A 252 -16.94 -13.61 7.16
N SER A 253 -16.50 -13.15 8.33
CA SER A 253 -17.32 -13.13 9.54
C SER A 253 -18.54 -12.21 9.33
N PRO A 254 -19.74 -12.61 9.78
CA PRO A 254 -20.94 -11.76 9.76
C PRO A 254 -21.01 -10.79 10.96
N ASP A 255 -20.12 -10.95 11.94
CA ASP A 255 -20.13 -10.19 13.19
C ASP A 255 -19.59 -8.78 12.98
N SER A 256 -20.05 -7.82 13.78
CA SER A 256 -19.47 -6.46 13.79
C SER A 256 -17.99 -6.53 14.13
N TRP A 257 -17.17 -5.84 13.34
CA TRP A 257 -15.74 -5.72 13.52
C TRP A 257 -15.42 -4.93 14.79
N LYS A 258 -14.54 -5.45 15.65
CA LYS A 258 -14.19 -4.82 16.94
C LYS A 258 -12.68 -4.71 17.13
N PRO A 259 -12.09 -3.50 17.03
CA PRO A 259 -10.65 -3.32 17.18
C PRO A 259 -10.21 -3.47 18.64
N ASN A 260 -9.62 -4.62 18.96
CA ASN A 260 -9.00 -4.90 20.26
C ASN A 260 -7.47 -4.78 20.25
N THR A 261 -6.85 -4.63 19.08
CA THR A 261 -5.40 -4.50 18.93
C THR A 261 -5.02 -3.41 17.92
N ALA A 262 -3.86 -2.79 18.09
CA ALA A 262 -3.36 -1.76 17.19
C ALA A 262 -1.84 -1.81 17.01
N PHE A 263 -1.36 -1.61 15.78
CA PHE A 263 0.05 -1.44 15.47
C PHE A 263 0.31 0.02 15.10
N VAL A 264 1.02 0.75 15.96
CA VAL A 264 1.38 2.15 15.69
C VAL A 264 2.75 2.18 15.05
N ASN A 265 2.79 2.51 13.76
CA ASN A 265 4.01 2.63 12.96
C ASN A 265 4.41 4.10 12.86
N CYS A 266 5.68 4.41 13.11
CA CYS A 266 6.26 5.73 12.97
C CYS A 266 7.25 5.75 11.81
N TYR A 267 7.06 6.69 10.89
CA TYR A 267 7.93 6.92 9.74
C TYR A 267 8.59 8.29 9.90
N ALA A 268 9.80 8.32 10.44
CA ALA A 268 10.60 9.51 10.68
C ALA A 268 11.30 9.97 9.39
N GLY A 269 10.54 10.64 8.51
CA GLY A 269 11.05 11.24 7.28
C GLY A 269 10.94 10.37 6.02
N PRO A 270 11.53 10.84 4.90
CA PRO A 270 11.25 10.34 3.55
C PRO A 270 11.72 8.91 3.27
N GLN A 271 12.84 8.49 3.86
CA GLN A 271 13.47 7.21 3.53
C GLN A 271 12.83 6.02 4.26
N GLU A 272 12.20 6.25 5.42
CA GLU A 272 11.53 5.17 6.17
C GLU A 272 10.29 4.70 5.41
N ASN A 273 10.15 3.38 5.27
CA ASN A 273 9.19 2.73 4.38
C ASN A 273 8.73 1.39 4.97
N LEU A 274 7.79 0.72 4.29
CA LEU A 274 7.39 -0.65 4.62
C LEU A 274 7.15 -1.38 3.29
N GLY A 275 7.93 -2.41 3.01
CA GLY A 275 7.87 -3.15 1.75
C GLY A 275 6.57 -3.92 1.52
N TYR A 276 6.40 -4.43 0.29
CA TYR A 276 5.18 -5.14 -0.12
C TYR A 276 4.91 -6.41 0.68
N HIS A 277 3.83 -6.39 1.47
CA HIS A 277 3.37 -7.51 2.30
C HIS A 277 1.84 -7.61 2.30
N SER A 278 1.32 -8.66 2.92
CA SER A 278 -0.08 -8.79 3.35
C SER A 278 -0.04 -9.00 4.86
N ASP A 279 -1.08 -8.58 5.58
CA ASP A 279 -1.14 -8.77 7.04
C ASP A 279 -1.14 -10.26 7.43
N GLN A 280 -0.52 -10.59 8.57
CA GLN A 280 -0.46 -11.97 9.04
C GLN A 280 -1.83 -12.42 9.57
N LEU A 281 -2.48 -13.34 8.85
CA LEU A 281 -3.85 -13.78 9.12
C LEU A 281 -4.03 -14.57 10.43
N THR A 282 -2.96 -14.99 11.10
CA THR A 282 -2.95 -15.93 12.24
C THR A 282 -4.02 -15.66 13.29
N TYR A 283 -4.12 -14.42 13.77
CA TYR A 283 -5.08 -14.02 14.81
C TYR A 283 -6.27 -13.23 14.25
N LEU A 284 -6.14 -12.72 13.02
CA LEU A 284 -7.20 -11.99 12.30
C LEU A 284 -8.28 -12.93 11.74
N GLY A 285 -7.87 -14.12 11.31
CA GLY A 285 -8.69 -15.06 10.56
C GLY A 285 -8.69 -14.83 9.05
N PRO A 286 -9.46 -15.63 8.31
CA PRO A 286 -9.68 -15.45 6.89
C PRO A 286 -10.51 -14.18 6.62
N ARG A 287 -10.32 -13.55 5.45
CA ARG A 287 -11.14 -12.43 4.96
C ARG A 287 -11.27 -11.26 5.95
N ALA A 288 -10.18 -10.96 6.66
CA ALA A 288 -10.17 -9.99 7.75
C ALA A 288 -10.17 -8.53 7.26
N ILE A 289 -10.94 -7.70 7.96
CA ILE A 289 -11.02 -6.24 7.75
C ILE A 289 -10.00 -5.55 8.69
N VAL A 290 -9.33 -4.51 8.18
CA VAL A 290 -8.30 -3.76 8.91
C VAL A 290 -8.50 -2.26 8.70
N GLY A 291 -8.57 -1.47 9.78
CA GLY A 291 -8.67 -0.01 9.72
C GLY A 291 -7.31 0.65 9.94
N SER A 292 -6.87 1.53 9.05
CA SER A 292 -5.55 2.18 9.11
C SER A 292 -5.67 3.70 9.14
N LEU A 293 -5.58 4.31 10.33
CA LEU A 293 -5.64 5.76 10.52
C LEU A 293 -4.26 6.40 10.34
N SER A 294 -4.16 7.36 9.42
CA SER A 294 -2.94 8.12 9.11
C SER A 294 -2.94 9.49 9.79
N LEU A 295 -1.84 9.86 10.42
CA LEU A 295 -1.66 11.16 11.08
C LEU A 295 -0.27 11.75 10.77
N GLY A 296 -0.18 13.07 10.70
CA GLY A 296 1.07 13.77 10.38
C GLY A 296 1.27 13.93 8.87
N VAL A 297 2.50 13.76 8.37
CA VAL A 297 2.78 14.01 6.94
C VAL A 297 2.12 12.98 6.02
N SER A 298 1.68 13.46 4.86
CA SER A 298 1.08 12.61 3.82
C SER A 298 2.10 11.62 3.26
N ARG A 299 1.67 10.38 2.99
CA ARG A 299 2.51 9.36 2.32
C ARG A 299 1.71 8.50 1.35
N GLU A 300 2.42 7.95 0.38
CA GLU A 300 1.88 6.98 -0.57
C GLU A 300 1.76 5.58 0.05
N PHE A 301 0.52 5.11 0.17
CA PHE A 301 0.20 3.70 0.41
C PHE A 301 0.01 3.02 -0.94
N ARG A 302 0.94 2.14 -1.33
CA ARG A 302 0.89 1.47 -2.63
C ARG A 302 0.38 0.05 -2.50
N VAL A 303 -0.64 -0.28 -3.28
CA VAL A 303 -1.22 -1.62 -3.40
C VAL A 303 -0.92 -2.24 -4.77
N ARG A 304 -0.79 -3.56 -4.80
CA ARG A 304 -0.74 -4.34 -6.05
C ARG A 304 -1.45 -5.68 -5.87
N LYS A 305 -2.14 -6.12 -6.91
CA LYS A 305 -2.83 -7.40 -6.92
C LYS A 305 -1.84 -8.55 -7.07
N ILE A 306 -2.14 -9.69 -6.48
CA ILE A 306 -1.34 -10.91 -6.60
C ILE A 306 -1.82 -11.69 -7.83
N VAL A 307 -0.90 -11.89 -8.76
CA VAL A 307 -1.10 -12.70 -9.98
C VAL A 307 -0.62 -14.13 -9.71
N ALA A 308 -1.30 -15.13 -10.29
CA ALA A 308 -0.87 -16.53 -10.16
C ALA A 308 0.35 -16.82 -11.05
N GLU A 309 1.07 -17.90 -10.75
CA GLU A 309 2.31 -18.23 -11.47
C GLU A 309 2.05 -18.67 -12.94
N ASP A 310 0.83 -19.13 -13.26
CA ASP A 310 0.40 -19.59 -14.60
C ASP A 310 -0.60 -18.65 -15.30
N ASP A 311 -0.91 -17.47 -14.74
CA ASP A 311 -1.61 -16.42 -15.51
C ASP A 311 -0.61 -15.89 -16.57
N GLU A 312 -1.00 -15.73 -17.85
CA GLU A 312 -0.15 -15.51 -19.06
C GLU A 312 0.72 -14.21 -19.07
N HIS A 313 1.46 -13.96 -18.00
CA HIS A 313 2.01 -12.66 -17.62
C HIS A 313 3.44 -12.78 -17.06
N CYS A 314 4.18 -13.82 -17.47
CA CYS A 314 5.63 -13.85 -17.36
C CYS A 314 6.26 -12.66 -18.09
N LYS A 315 7.22 -12.00 -17.42
CA LYS A 315 8.30 -11.25 -18.07
C LYS A 315 9.44 -12.21 -18.40
N ASP A 316 10.25 -11.91 -19.41
CA ASP A 316 11.44 -12.69 -19.77
C ASP A 316 12.49 -12.79 -18.64
N ASP A 317 12.43 -11.86 -17.67
CA ASP A 317 13.27 -11.81 -16.45
C ASP A 317 12.66 -12.59 -15.25
N GLY A 318 11.65 -13.45 -15.47
CA GLY A 318 11.05 -14.29 -14.42
C GLY A 318 10.27 -13.56 -13.31
N SER A 319 10.20 -12.23 -13.36
CA SER A 319 9.52 -11.39 -12.37
C SER A 319 8.02 -11.23 -12.66
N LEU A 320 7.22 -12.19 -12.19
CA LEU A 320 5.74 -12.23 -12.29
C LEU A 320 4.98 -11.04 -11.63
N ALA A 321 5.68 -10.13 -10.94
CA ALA A 321 5.09 -9.28 -9.90
C ALA A 321 4.62 -7.87 -10.35
N ASP A 322 4.72 -7.56 -11.65
CA ASP A 322 4.48 -6.21 -12.20
C ASP A 322 3.43 -6.16 -13.32
N ALA A 323 2.82 -7.29 -13.68
CA ALA A 323 1.99 -7.38 -14.88
C ALA A 323 0.66 -6.61 -14.79
N GLN A 324 0.12 -6.42 -13.58
CA GLN A 324 -1.08 -5.62 -13.28
C GLN A 324 -0.75 -4.23 -12.70
N GLY A 325 0.50 -3.76 -12.85
CA GLY A 325 0.91 -2.44 -12.36
C GLY A 325 0.90 -2.30 -10.83
N GLN A 326 1.09 -1.06 -10.38
CA GLN A 326 1.01 -0.67 -8.96
C GLN A 326 0.04 0.50 -8.85
N ILE A 327 -0.78 0.51 -7.80
CA ILE A 327 -1.72 1.58 -7.50
C ILE A 327 -1.20 2.33 -6.27
N SER A 328 -1.03 3.64 -6.37
CA SER A 328 -0.61 4.51 -5.28
C SER A 328 -1.79 5.32 -4.77
N ILE A 329 -2.02 5.23 -3.47
CA ILE A 329 -3.08 5.93 -2.75
C ILE A 329 -2.42 6.99 -1.87
N HIS A 330 -2.84 8.25 -2.01
CA HIS A 330 -2.34 9.34 -1.18
C HIS A 330 -3.10 9.39 0.16
N LEU A 331 -2.41 9.18 1.27
CA LEU A 331 -3.00 9.22 2.62
C LEU A 331 -2.53 10.48 3.38
N PRO A 332 -3.33 11.55 3.42
CA PRO A 332 -3.02 12.77 4.17
C PRO A 332 -3.22 12.60 5.68
N HIS A 333 -2.99 13.69 6.43
CA HIS A 333 -3.34 13.78 7.85
C HIS A 333 -4.84 13.44 8.07
N ASN A 334 -5.13 12.68 9.14
CA ASN A 334 -6.48 12.32 9.58
C ASN A 334 -7.31 11.58 8.50
N SER A 335 -6.67 10.76 7.66
CA SER A 335 -7.35 9.85 6.74
C SER A 335 -7.38 8.42 7.30
N LEU A 336 -8.57 7.83 7.37
CA LEU A 336 -8.77 6.41 7.62
C LEU A 336 -8.84 5.65 6.29
N LEU A 337 -7.92 4.73 6.07
CA LEU A 337 -8.00 3.72 5.02
C LEU A 337 -8.62 2.45 5.61
N VAL A 338 -9.76 2.01 5.07
CA VAL A 338 -10.35 0.70 5.40
C VAL A 338 -9.88 -0.31 4.36
N MET A 339 -9.17 -1.35 4.81
CA MET A 339 -8.83 -2.51 3.98
C MET A 339 -9.92 -3.56 4.14
N HIS A 340 -10.66 -3.82 3.06
CA HIS A 340 -11.80 -4.74 3.04
C HIS A 340 -11.36 -6.21 2.96
N ALA A 341 -12.35 -7.10 3.10
CA ALA A 341 -12.19 -8.52 3.33
C ALA A 341 -11.31 -9.25 2.29
N GLU A 342 -11.21 -8.77 1.05
CA GLU A 342 -10.38 -9.39 0.01
C GLU A 342 -8.92 -8.89 -0.06
N MET A 343 -8.57 -7.89 0.74
CA MET A 343 -7.26 -7.22 0.68
C MET A 343 -6.08 -8.15 1.00
N GLN A 344 -6.16 -8.94 2.07
CA GLN A 344 -5.00 -9.68 2.58
C GLN A 344 -4.73 -10.97 1.79
N GLU A 345 -5.76 -11.60 1.23
CA GLU A 345 -5.63 -12.78 0.37
C GLU A 345 -5.19 -12.43 -1.05
N GLU A 346 -5.73 -11.37 -1.64
CA GLU A 346 -5.61 -11.10 -3.09
C GLU A 346 -4.63 -9.98 -3.43
N TRP A 347 -4.21 -9.17 -2.46
CA TRP A 347 -3.36 -7.99 -2.68
C TRP A 347 -2.17 -7.95 -1.71
N LYS A 348 -1.19 -7.11 -2.07
CA LYS A 348 -0.09 -6.70 -1.20
C LYS A 348 -0.03 -5.19 -1.14
N HIS A 349 0.29 -4.67 0.04
CA HIS A 349 0.44 -3.25 0.28
C HIS A 349 1.82 -2.89 0.81
N SER A 350 2.19 -1.62 0.66
CA SER A 350 3.47 -1.05 1.07
C SER A 350 3.31 0.44 1.38
N VAL A 351 4.18 0.99 2.23
CA VAL A 351 4.35 2.44 2.39
C VAL A 351 5.64 2.80 1.67
N ALA A 352 5.54 3.53 0.56
CA ALA A 352 6.69 3.81 -0.29
C ALA A 352 7.60 4.90 0.31
N PRO A 353 8.93 4.86 0.10
CA PRO A 353 9.80 5.99 0.39
C PRO A 353 9.40 7.19 -0.48
N ALA A 354 9.43 8.38 0.09
CA ALA A 354 9.14 9.62 -0.61
C ALA A 354 10.45 10.31 -1.04
N ARG A 355 10.42 11.09 -2.12
CA ARG A 355 11.55 11.97 -2.50
C ARG A 355 11.48 13.30 -1.76
N THR A 356 10.30 13.90 -1.77
CA THR A 356 9.92 15.13 -1.08
C THR A 356 8.81 14.82 -0.08
N ILE A 357 8.73 15.61 1.00
CA ILE A 357 7.65 15.53 2.00
C ILE A 357 7.28 16.96 2.39
N ASP A 358 5.99 17.28 2.31
CA ASP A 358 5.44 18.52 2.83
C ASP A 358 5.38 18.47 4.36
N MET A 359 5.86 19.53 5.01
CA MET A 359 5.98 19.54 6.46
C MET A 359 4.62 19.71 7.13
N HIS A 360 4.28 18.78 8.03
CA HIS A 360 3.08 18.89 8.87
C HIS A 360 3.36 19.84 10.06
N PRO A 361 2.46 20.78 10.41
CA PRO A 361 2.70 21.79 11.46
C PRO A 361 3.12 21.23 12.83
N ILE A 362 2.64 20.02 13.17
CA ILE A 362 2.90 19.37 14.46
C ILE A 362 4.03 18.34 14.39
N SER A 363 4.01 17.48 13.38
CA SER A 363 4.90 16.32 13.29
C SER A 363 6.11 16.54 12.40
N LYS A 364 6.25 17.74 11.81
CA LYS A 364 7.33 18.13 10.90
C LYS A 364 7.41 17.18 9.70
N ASN A 365 8.36 16.26 9.67
CA ASN A 365 8.56 15.28 8.60
C ASN A 365 8.08 13.85 8.97
N THR A 366 7.46 13.68 10.15
CA THR A 366 7.05 12.38 10.68
C THR A 366 5.59 12.06 10.34
N ARG A 367 5.35 10.80 9.92
CA ARG A 367 4.01 10.20 9.81
C ARG A 367 3.83 9.14 10.88
N ILE A 368 2.69 9.17 11.56
CA ILE A 368 2.20 8.12 12.44
C ILE A 368 1.06 7.38 11.71
N ASN A 369 1.02 6.06 11.84
CA ASN A 369 -0.05 5.23 11.29
C ASN A 369 -0.51 4.21 12.32
N ILE A 370 -1.78 4.26 12.72
CA ILE A 370 -2.40 3.30 13.62
C ILE A 370 -3.16 2.27 12.79
N THR A 371 -2.63 1.05 12.73
CA THR A 371 -3.30 -0.09 12.07
C THR A 371 -4.10 -0.86 13.12
N TYR A 372 -5.38 -0.54 13.24
CA TYR A 372 -6.35 -1.20 14.09
C TYR A 372 -6.75 -2.57 13.51
N ARG A 373 -6.78 -3.59 14.36
CA ARG A 373 -6.99 -4.99 14.00
C ARG A 373 -7.87 -5.68 15.04
N GLU A 374 -8.78 -6.53 14.59
CA GLU A 374 -9.53 -7.43 15.46
C GLU A 374 -8.83 -8.78 15.54
N TYR A 375 -8.46 -9.18 16.74
CA TYR A 375 -7.93 -10.51 17.05
C TYR A 375 -9.04 -11.39 17.59
N LYS A 376 -9.28 -12.51 16.91
CA LYS A 376 -10.37 -13.43 17.21
C LYS A 376 -9.96 -14.39 18.32
N GLU A 377 -10.72 -14.43 19.42
CA GLU A 377 -10.49 -15.34 20.55
C GLU A 377 -10.47 -16.82 20.17
N TYR A 378 -11.23 -17.23 19.15
CA TYR A 378 -11.18 -18.60 18.64
C TYR A 378 -9.90 -18.94 17.87
N LEU A 379 -9.06 -17.96 17.55
CA LEU A 379 -7.71 -18.14 16.98
C LEU A 379 -6.62 -17.95 18.05
N HIS A 380 -6.95 -18.17 19.32
CA HIS A 380 -5.97 -18.08 20.40
C HIS A 380 -4.85 -19.15 20.24
N PRO A 381 -3.58 -18.81 20.52
CA PRO A 381 -2.42 -19.72 20.50
C PRO A 381 -2.59 -21.09 21.18
N LYS A 382 -3.47 -21.18 22.18
CA LYS A 382 -3.81 -22.42 22.92
C LYS A 382 -4.70 -23.38 22.12
N LEU A 383 -5.49 -22.87 21.17
CA LEU A 383 -6.44 -23.63 20.33
C LEU A 383 -5.83 -24.02 18.98
N MET A 384 -4.80 -23.30 18.54
CA MET A 384 -4.12 -23.51 17.26
C MET A 384 -3.22 -24.77 17.29
N PRO A 385 -3.02 -25.43 16.13
CA PRO A 385 -2.06 -26.52 16.04
C PRO A 385 -0.63 -26.04 16.27
N LYS A 386 0.16 -26.85 16.98
CA LYS A 386 1.60 -26.59 17.20
C LYS A 386 2.43 -27.29 16.12
N CYS A 387 3.45 -26.60 15.64
CA CYS A 387 4.42 -27.18 14.72
C CYS A 387 5.43 -28.09 15.45
N LYS A 388 6.28 -28.80 14.71
CA LYS A 388 7.32 -29.71 15.27
C LYS A 388 8.37 -28.97 16.12
N CYS A 389 8.43 -27.64 16.07
CA CYS A 389 9.28 -26.80 16.94
C CYS A 389 8.60 -26.42 18.27
N GLY A 390 7.40 -26.93 18.58
CA GLY A 390 6.68 -26.70 19.83
C GLY A 390 5.93 -25.36 19.93
N VAL A 391 6.07 -24.46 18.95
CA VAL A 391 5.35 -23.18 18.87
C VAL A 391 4.05 -23.32 18.04
N PRO A 392 3.04 -22.46 18.27
CA PRO A 392 1.85 -22.37 17.42
C PRO A 392 2.22 -22.14 15.94
N ALA A 393 1.46 -22.75 15.03
CA ALA A 393 1.62 -22.55 13.60
C ALA A 393 1.04 -21.21 13.12
N VAL A 394 1.57 -20.65 12.03
CA VAL A 394 1.08 -19.42 11.38
C VAL A 394 -0.02 -19.76 10.38
N LEU A 395 -1.10 -18.96 10.32
CA LEU A 395 -2.12 -19.08 9.28
C LEU A 395 -1.64 -18.36 8.01
N ARG A 396 -1.71 -19.03 6.86
CA ARG A 396 -1.48 -18.39 5.55
C ARG A 396 -2.55 -18.78 4.55
N CYS A 397 -2.88 -17.87 3.65
CA CYS A 397 -3.64 -18.15 2.45
C CYS A 397 -2.69 -18.50 1.29
N VAL A 398 -3.10 -19.41 0.41
CA VAL A 398 -2.38 -19.70 -0.85
C VAL A 398 -2.74 -18.62 -1.87
N GLN A 399 -1.80 -17.74 -2.17
CA GLN A 399 -2.03 -16.57 -3.03
C GLN A 399 -1.63 -16.78 -4.50
N ARG A 400 -0.73 -17.74 -4.80
CA ARG A 400 -0.06 -17.86 -6.12
C ARG A 400 -0.33 -19.13 -6.92
N LYS A 401 -0.51 -20.28 -6.27
CA LYS A 401 -0.74 -21.57 -6.96
C LYS A 401 -2.22 -21.69 -7.33
N ARG A 402 -2.53 -21.85 -8.62
CA ARG A 402 -3.89 -21.72 -9.15
C ARG A 402 -4.85 -22.76 -8.58
N GLU A 403 -4.43 -24.02 -8.51
CA GLU A 403 -5.23 -25.17 -8.04
C GLU A 403 -5.70 -25.03 -6.59
N ASN A 404 -4.93 -24.31 -5.77
CA ASN A 404 -5.16 -24.17 -4.34
C ASN A 404 -5.40 -22.71 -3.92
N ARG A 405 -5.57 -21.79 -4.87
CA ARG A 405 -5.70 -20.34 -4.59
C ARG A 405 -6.89 -20.09 -3.68
N GLY A 406 -6.70 -19.27 -2.64
CA GLY A 406 -7.73 -18.99 -1.64
C GLY A 406 -7.92 -20.06 -0.55
N ARG A 407 -7.19 -21.19 -0.61
CA ARG A 407 -7.17 -22.17 0.49
C ARG A 407 -6.23 -21.71 1.61
N TYR A 408 -6.57 -22.05 2.85
CA TYR A 408 -5.82 -21.67 4.05
C TYR A 408 -5.03 -22.85 4.61
N MET A 409 -3.84 -22.58 5.14
CA MET A 409 -2.91 -23.58 5.68
C MET A 409 -2.19 -23.07 6.93
N TRP A 410 -2.01 -23.97 7.90
CA TRP A 410 -1.11 -23.80 9.04
C TRP A 410 0.30 -24.23 8.65
N MET A 411 1.31 -23.41 8.96
CA MET A 411 2.72 -23.73 8.71
C MET A 411 3.63 -23.30 9.85
N CYS A 412 4.90 -23.74 9.83
CA CYS A 412 5.91 -23.21 10.75
C CYS A 412 6.39 -21.79 10.32
N GLN A 413 6.78 -20.95 11.29
CA GLN A 413 7.37 -19.62 11.07
C GLN A 413 8.67 -19.40 11.85
N THR A 414 9.23 -20.42 12.52
CA THR A 414 10.44 -20.22 13.36
C THR A 414 11.68 -19.82 12.56
N ASN A 415 11.69 -20.02 11.23
CA ASN A 415 12.72 -19.54 10.31
C ASN A 415 12.78 -18.01 10.15
N TYR A 416 11.79 -17.27 10.67
CA TYR A 416 11.84 -15.80 10.74
C TYR A 416 12.59 -15.30 11.98
N VAL A 417 12.82 -16.16 12.99
CA VAL A 417 13.60 -15.81 14.17
C VAL A 417 15.09 -15.93 13.84
N PRO A 418 15.90 -14.87 14.04
CA PRO A 418 17.35 -14.90 13.82
C PRO A 418 18.02 -16.12 14.46
N GLY A 419 18.75 -16.88 13.64
CA GLY A 419 19.51 -18.06 14.08
C GLY A 419 18.68 -19.32 14.34
N LYS A 420 17.38 -19.36 14.00
CA LYS A 420 16.54 -20.56 14.09
C LYS A 420 16.11 -21.06 12.72
N GLY A 421 16.11 -22.38 12.55
CA GLY A 421 15.51 -23.05 11.39
C GLY A 421 13.98 -23.13 11.47
N GLY A 422 13.36 -23.48 10.35
CA GLY A 422 11.95 -23.88 10.27
C GLY A 422 11.79 -25.39 10.19
N CYS A 423 10.70 -25.94 10.73
CA CYS A 423 10.32 -27.33 10.46
C CYS A 423 9.31 -27.42 9.29
N SER A 424 9.26 -28.58 8.64
CA SER A 424 8.32 -28.89 7.55
C SER A 424 6.87 -29.15 8.01
N PHE A 425 6.41 -28.50 9.08
CA PHE A 425 5.01 -28.62 9.51
C PHE A 425 4.09 -27.91 8.55
N PHE A 426 3.05 -28.61 8.11
CA PHE A 426 2.03 -28.17 7.17
C PHE A 426 0.71 -28.87 7.51
N GLN A 427 -0.39 -28.13 7.53
CA GLN A 427 -1.74 -28.68 7.68
C GLN A 427 -2.75 -27.76 6.96
N TRP A 428 -3.67 -28.33 6.17
CA TRP A 428 -4.79 -27.56 5.60
C TRP A 428 -5.76 -27.11 6.69
N VAL A 429 -6.40 -25.95 6.50
CA VAL A 429 -7.45 -25.43 7.38
C VAL A 429 -8.80 -25.48 6.66
N GLU A 430 -9.80 -25.99 7.36
CA GLU A 430 -11.20 -25.94 6.93
C GLU A 430 -11.91 -24.89 7.77
N PHE A 431 -12.28 -23.80 7.14
CA PHE A 431 -13.21 -22.81 7.70
C PHE A 431 -14.61 -23.09 7.16
N ASP A 432 -15.64 -22.77 7.94
CA ASP A 432 -17.00 -22.66 7.41
C ASP A 432 -17.24 -21.32 6.69
N ASP A 433 -18.42 -21.11 6.11
CA ASP A 433 -18.70 -19.90 5.32
C ASP A 433 -18.62 -18.58 6.11
N ASN A 434 -18.58 -18.64 7.45
CA ASN A 434 -18.39 -17.49 8.35
C ASN A 434 -16.93 -17.31 8.80
N GLY A 435 -15.99 -18.11 8.28
CA GLY A 435 -14.59 -18.03 8.65
C GLY A 435 -14.27 -18.70 10.00
N LEU A 436 -15.19 -19.50 10.55
CA LEU A 436 -15.00 -20.17 11.83
C LEU A 436 -14.29 -21.53 11.64
N PRO A 437 -13.23 -21.82 12.41
CA PRO A 437 -12.55 -23.11 12.37
C PRO A 437 -13.34 -24.18 13.14
N PRO A 438 -13.07 -25.49 12.93
CA PRO A 438 -13.97 -26.57 13.36
C PRO A 438 -14.14 -26.68 14.87
N TRP A 439 -13.15 -26.26 15.65
CA TRP A 439 -13.18 -26.30 17.13
C TRP A 439 -14.16 -25.31 17.77
N VAL A 440 -14.64 -24.31 17.03
CA VAL A 440 -15.70 -23.39 17.51
C VAL A 440 -17.04 -24.12 17.61
N LYS A 441 -17.37 -24.98 16.64
CA LYS A 441 -18.62 -25.76 16.66
C LYS A 441 -18.64 -26.77 17.80
N ALA A 442 -17.52 -27.48 17.99
CA ALA A 442 -17.35 -28.45 19.07
C ALA A 442 -17.53 -27.86 20.48
N THR A 443 -17.20 -26.57 20.69
CA THR A 443 -17.38 -25.91 21.99
C THR A 443 -18.79 -25.37 22.22
N THR A 444 -19.52 -24.99 21.15
CA THR A 444 -20.95 -24.62 21.25
C THR A 444 -21.82 -25.85 21.57
N ASP A 445 -21.57 -26.98 20.92
CA ASP A 445 -22.33 -28.23 21.18
C ASP A 445 -22.09 -28.81 22.58
N GLN A 446 -20.92 -28.55 23.19
CA GLN A 446 -20.67 -28.92 24.59
C GLN A 446 -21.41 -28.00 25.57
N LYS A 447 -21.56 -26.70 25.26
CA LYS A 447 -22.32 -25.75 26.08
C LYS A 447 -23.84 -25.92 25.98
N SER A 448 -24.36 -26.56 24.93
CA SER A 448 -25.80 -26.85 24.79
C SER A 448 -26.23 -28.18 25.42
N ARG A 449 -25.29 -28.96 25.97
CA ARG A 449 -25.50 -30.26 26.63
C ARG A 449 -25.27 -30.23 28.14
N HIS A 450 -25.10 -29.04 28.70
CA HIS A 450 -24.98 -28.74 30.13
C HIS A 450 -25.96 -27.64 30.50
#